data_AF-A0A2V9GAD8-F1
#
_entry.id   AF-A0A2V9GAD8-F1
#
_cell.length_a   1.000
_cell.length_b   1.000
_cell.length_c   1.000
_cell.angle_alpha   90.00
_cell.angle_beta   90.00
_cell.angle_gamma   90.00
#
_symmetry.space_group_name_H-M   'P 1'
#
loop_
_entity.id
_entity.type
_entity.pdbx_description
1 polymer ?
#
loop_
_entity_poly.entity_id
_entity_poly.type
_entity_poly.pdbx_seq_one_letter_code
_entity_poly.pdbx_strand_id
1 'polypeptide(L)'
;HVNAREKSEAYLIATDLKAELPAGFHGGEVSYPKGKLEKFTFSKTPLNVYQGTLILRLPITTLANAPLGEQHIPLKLRYQACSTELCLPPVTVTLDATLNVVASASAARSAHADIFRKQ
;
A
#
# COMPACT_ATOMS: atom_id res chain seq x y z
N HIS A 1 2.98 11.99 11.11
CA HIS A 1 3.28 10.54 11.22
C HIS A 1 2.05 9.75 10.82
N VAL A 2 2.21 8.51 10.34
CA VAL A 2 1.09 7.56 10.25
C VAL A 2 1.47 6.27 10.96
N ASN A 3 0.51 5.58 11.57
CA ASN A 3 0.78 4.28 12.20
C ASN A 3 1.30 3.27 11.17
N ALA A 4 2.30 2.49 11.55
CA ALA A 4 2.84 1.43 10.70
C ALA A 4 1.84 0.29 10.50
N ARG A 5 2.16 -0.65 9.61
CA ARG A 5 1.38 -1.89 9.43
C ARG A 5 1.34 -2.72 10.71
N GLU A 6 2.51 -2.91 11.31
CA GLU A 6 2.67 -3.56 12.60
C GLU A 6 2.45 -2.53 13.71
N LYS A 7 1.37 -2.69 14.46
CA LYS A 7 0.96 -1.71 15.47
C LYS A 7 1.64 -1.99 16.80
N SER A 8 2.05 -0.94 17.51
CA SER A 8 2.51 -1.06 18.90
C SER A 8 1.42 -1.45 19.88
N GLU A 9 0.16 -1.13 19.57
CA GLU A 9 -0.98 -1.35 20.45
C GLU A 9 -2.23 -1.77 19.67
N ALA A 10 -3.08 -2.59 20.28
CA ALA A 10 -4.22 -3.20 19.62
C ALA A 10 -5.27 -2.18 19.14
N TYR A 11 -5.46 -1.08 19.86
CA TYR A 11 -6.47 -0.06 19.56
C TYR A 11 -6.07 0.88 18.39
N LEU A 12 -4.80 0.88 17.98
CA LEU A 12 -4.35 1.73 16.88
C LEU A 12 -4.92 1.24 15.54
N ILE A 13 -5.04 2.14 14.57
CA ILE A 13 -5.41 1.79 13.20
C ILE A 13 -4.14 1.66 12.36
N ALA A 14 -3.92 0.48 11.79
CA ALA A 14 -2.77 0.20 10.95
C ALA A 14 -2.91 0.88 9.58
N THR A 15 -1.78 1.21 8.96
CA THR A 15 -1.76 1.46 7.52
C THR A 15 -2.07 0.15 6.79
N ASP A 16 -3.09 0.17 5.94
CA ASP A 16 -3.65 -1.00 5.26
C ASP A 16 -4.01 -0.65 3.82
N LEU A 17 -3.34 -1.29 2.86
CA LEU A 17 -3.64 -1.20 1.44
C LEU A 17 -4.44 -2.44 1.02
N LYS A 18 -5.58 -2.20 0.38
CA LYS A 18 -6.40 -3.22 -0.25
C LYS A 18 -6.56 -2.94 -1.73
N ALA A 19 -6.69 -4.01 -2.52
CA ALA A 19 -7.02 -3.94 -3.93
C ALA A 19 -8.31 -4.69 -4.21
N GLU A 20 -9.14 -4.14 -5.09
CA GLU A 20 -10.28 -4.82 -5.69
C GLU A 20 -9.83 -5.35 -7.05
N LEU A 21 -9.46 -6.63 -7.10
CA LEU A 21 -8.89 -7.23 -8.30
C LEU A 21 -10.01 -7.66 -9.26
N PRO A 22 -9.97 -7.22 -10.54
CA PRO A 22 -10.90 -7.69 -11.54
C PRO A 22 -10.61 -9.15 -11.92
N ALA A 23 -11.55 -9.77 -12.64
CA ALA A 23 -11.38 -11.12 -13.14
C ALA A 23 -10.11 -11.24 -14.01
N GLY A 24 -9.38 -12.35 -13.83
CA GLY A 24 -8.11 -12.57 -14.52
C GLY A 24 -6.88 -11.96 -13.84
N PHE A 25 -7.05 -11.43 -12.62
CA PHE A 25 -5.93 -10.94 -11.81
C PHE A 25 -5.88 -11.64 -10.45
N HIS A 26 -4.67 -11.86 -9.96
CA HIS A 26 -4.40 -12.36 -8.62
C HIS A 26 -3.45 -11.42 -7.90
N GLY A 27 -3.69 -11.16 -6.62
CA GLY A 27 -2.84 -10.29 -5.80
C GLY A 27 -2.17 -11.10 -4.72
N GLY A 28 -0.87 -10.89 -4.53
CA GLY A 28 -0.15 -11.43 -3.39
C GLY A 28 -0.24 -10.51 -2.17
N GLU A 29 0.62 -10.77 -1.19
CA GLU A 29 0.66 -10.00 0.03
C GLU A 29 1.30 -8.62 -0.18
N VAL A 30 0.70 -7.60 0.44
CA VAL A 30 1.29 -6.27 0.46
C VAL A 30 2.53 -6.27 1.34
N SER A 31 3.67 -5.91 0.77
CA SER A 31 4.89 -5.65 1.51
C SER A 31 4.87 -4.21 2.04
N TYR A 32 5.06 -4.10 3.36
CA TYR A 32 5.16 -2.83 4.07
C TYR A 32 6.60 -2.64 4.57
N PRO A 33 7.16 -1.42 4.49
CA PRO A 33 8.46 -1.16 5.06
C PRO A 33 8.41 -1.30 6.59
N LYS A 34 9.58 -1.49 7.20
CA LYS A 34 9.69 -1.44 8.67
C LYS A 34 9.34 -0.03 9.15
N GLY A 35 8.47 0.04 10.16
CA GLY A 35 8.21 1.29 10.85
C GLY A 35 9.33 1.65 11.81
N LYS A 36 9.23 2.84 12.41
CA LYS A 36 10.15 3.33 13.43
C LYS A 36 9.38 3.58 14.72
N LEU A 37 9.93 3.14 15.83
CA LEU A 37 9.38 3.46 17.15
C LEU A 37 9.67 4.92 17.48
N GLU A 38 8.61 5.68 17.74
CA GLU A 38 8.69 7.09 18.10
C GLU A 38 7.92 7.34 19.40
N LYS A 39 8.46 8.25 20.22
CA LYS A 39 7.83 8.66 21.48
C LYS A 39 6.91 9.84 21.22
N PHE A 40 5.71 9.78 21.82
CA PHE A 40 4.71 10.83 21.76
C PHE A 40 4.28 11.21 23.17
N THR A 41 3.93 12.47 23.39
CA THR A 41 3.55 12.95 24.74
C THR A 41 2.25 12.32 25.25
N PHE A 42 1.37 11.91 24.34
CA PHE A 42 0.07 11.33 24.65
C PHE A 42 0.08 9.81 24.85
N SER A 43 1.22 9.14 24.64
CA SER A 43 1.33 7.69 24.77
C SER A 43 2.52 7.31 25.64
N LYS A 44 2.27 6.42 26.61
CA LYS A 44 3.34 5.84 27.44
C LYS A 44 4.19 4.84 26.65
N THR A 45 3.59 4.16 25.68
CA THR A 45 4.24 3.21 24.78
C THR A 45 4.74 3.93 23.53
N PRO A 46 6.01 3.76 23.11
CA PRO A 46 6.47 4.23 21.81
C PRO A 46 5.63 3.62 20.68
N LEU A 47 5.17 4.47 19.77
CA LEU A 47 4.31 4.04 18.66
C LEU A 47 5.16 3.74 17.42
N ASN A 48 4.86 2.61 16.76
CA ASN A 48 5.48 2.22 15.51
C ASN A 48 4.84 3.00 14.37
N VAL A 49 5.60 3.90 13.76
CA VAL A 49 5.08 4.86 12.78
C VAL A 49 5.94 4.93 11.52
N TYR A 50 5.34 5.42 10.43
CA TYR A 50 6.03 5.87 9.23
C TYR A 50 6.20 7.40 9.24
N GLN A 51 7.32 7.85 8.69
CA GLN A 51 7.71 9.25 8.48
C GLN A 51 8.25 9.44 7.06
N GLY A 52 8.08 10.65 6.51
CA GLY A 52 8.58 10.99 5.18
C GLY A 52 7.86 10.20 4.07
N THR A 53 8.64 9.81 3.05
CA THR A 53 8.14 9.03 1.90
C THR A 53 8.23 7.54 2.21
N LEU A 54 7.11 6.83 2.04
CA LEU A 54 7.04 5.38 2.16
C LEU A 54 6.64 4.73 0.82
N ILE A 55 7.09 3.51 0.60
CA ILE A 55 6.72 2.70 -0.57
C ILE A 55 6.07 1.41 -0.07
N LEU A 56 4.79 1.23 -0.39
CA LEU A 56 4.08 -0.05 -0.21
C LEU A 56 4.09 -0.80 -1.53
N ARG A 57 4.27 -2.13 -1.49
CA ARG A 57 4.32 -2.94 -2.72
C ARG A 57 3.26 -4.02 -2.68
N LEU A 58 2.37 -4.00 -3.66
CA LEU A 58 1.39 -5.06 -3.90
C LEU A 58 1.80 -5.82 -5.17
N PRO A 59 2.26 -7.07 -5.07
CA PRO A 59 2.48 -7.90 -6.24
C PRO A 59 1.14 -8.29 -6.85
N ILE A 60 1.00 -8.08 -8.17
CA ILE A 60 -0.18 -8.46 -8.94
C ILE A 60 0.30 -9.36 -10.09
N THR A 61 -0.35 -10.51 -10.22
CA THR A 61 -0.12 -11.48 -11.29
C THR A 61 -1.32 -11.47 -12.24
N THR A 62 -1.04 -11.30 -13.51
CA THR A 62 -2.02 -11.42 -14.60
C THR A 62 -2.18 -12.90 -14.97
N LEU A 63 -3.42 -13.40 -14.98
CA LEU A 63 -3.76 -14.77 -15.35
C LEU A 63 -3.97 -14.90 -16.86
N ALA A 64 -3.96 -16.13 -17.37
CA ALA A 64 -4.09 -16.40 -18.82
C ALA A 64 -5.43 -15.92 -19.42
N ASN A 65 -6.46 -15.76 -18.60
CA ASN A 65 -7.78 -15.28 -19.00
C ASN A 65 -8.01 -13.78 -18.73
N ALA A 66 -6.96 -13.03 -18.36
CA ALA A 66 -7.07 -11.59 -18.18
C ALA A 66 -7.51 -10.91 -19.48
N PRO A 67 -8.46 -9.96 -19.44
CA PRO A 67 -8.81 -9.18 -20.61
C PRO A 67 -7.62 -8.39 -21.13
N LEU A 68 -7.46 -8.34 -22.45
CA LEU A 68 -6.45 -7.51 -23.11
C LEU A 68 -6.86 -6.03 -23.07
N GLY A 69 -5.87 -5.15 -23.17
CA GLY A 69 -6.04 -3.70 -23.16
C GLY A 69 -5.94 -3.10 -21.76
N GLU A 70 -6.47 -1.90 -21.61
CA GLU A 70 -6.43 -1.13 -20.35
C GLU A 70 -7.31 -1.78 -19.27
N GLN A 71 -6.72 -2.03 -18.11
CA GLN A 71 -7.35 -2.62 -16.95
C GLN A 71 -7.16 -1.70 -15.74
N HIS A 72 -8.23 -1.53 -14.97
CA HIS A 72 -8.26 -0.72 -13.75
C HIS A 72 -8.16 -1.64 -12.53
N ILE A 73 -7.27 -1.27 -11.61
CA ILE A 73 -7.14 -1.92 -10.31
C ILE A 73 -7.46 -0.88 -9.25
N PRO A 74 -8.73 -0.80 -8.79
CA PRO A 74 -9.10 0.06 -7.68
C PRO A 74 -8.37 -0.34 -6.40
N LEU A 75 -7.77 0.64 -5.73
CA LEU A 75 -7.07 0.47 -4.46
C LEU A 75 -7.72 1.33 -3.38
N LYS A 76 -7.69 0.82 -2.14
CA LYS A 76 -8.11 1.54 -0.93
C LYS A 76 -6.96 1.53 0.06
N LEU A 77 -6.40 2.69 0.33
CA LEU A 77 -5.40 2.91 1.37
C LEU A 77 -6.05 3.49 2.61
N ARG A 78 -6.21 2.69 3.65
CA ARG A 78 -6.68 3.14 4.96
C ARG A 78 -5.50 3.41 5.87
N TYR A 79 -5.46 4.57 6.52
CA TYR A 79 -4.41 4.91 7.47
C TYR A 79 -4.93 5.83 8.58
N GLN A 80 -4.14 5.99 9.63
CA GLN A 80 -4.38 6.95 10.69
C GLN A 80 -3.14 7.79 10.90
N ALA A 81 -3.32 9.10 10.74
CA ALA A 81 -2.27 10.07 11.02
C ALA A 81 -2.25 10.42 12.51
N CYS A 82 -1.04 10.65 13.05
CA CYS A 82 -0.86 11.17 14.39
C CYS A 82 0.02 12.43 14.37
N SER A 83 -0.41 13.43 15.15
CA SER A 83 0.38 14.61 15.51
C SER A 83 1.30 14.28 16.69
N THR A 84 1.96 15.29 17.25
CA THR A 84 2.72 15.14 18.50
C THR A 84 1.83 14.94 19.72
N GLU A 85 0.54 15.29 19.64
CA GLU A 85 -0.40 15.37 20.76
C GLU A 85 -1.54 14.35 20.71
N LEU A 86 -1.91 13.87 19.51
CA LEU A 86 -2.97 12.87 19.37
C LEU A 86 -2.92 12.13 18.03
N CYS A 87 -3.63 11.02 17.95
CA CYS A 87 -3.99 10.38 16.68
C CYS A 87 -5.35 10.88 16.19
N LEU A 88 -5.42 11.22 14.90
CA LEU A 88 -6.61 11.71 14.24
C LEU A 88 -7.58 10.56 13.91
N PRO A 89 -8.83 10.83 13.53
CA PRO A 89 -9.68 9.82 12.93
C PRO A 89 -9.02 9.17 11.71
N PRO A 90 -9.22 7.86 11.48
CA PRO A 90 -8.67 7.19 10.32
C PRO A 90 -9.35 7.70 9.04
N VAL A 91 -8.59 7.72 7.96
CA VAL A 91 -9.07 8.09 6.62
C VAL A 91 -8.79 6.96 5.64
N THR A 92 -9.61 6.88 4.59
CA THR A 92 -9.41 5.97 3.47
C THR A 92 -9.26 6.79 2.20
N VAL A 93 -8.14 6.61 1.52
CA VAL A 93 -7.89 7.19 0.20
C VAL A 93 -8.16 6.12 -0.86
N THR A 94 -9.01 6.46 -1.82
CA THR A 94 -9.26 5.65 -3.01
C THR A 94 -8.25 6.03 -4.10
N LEU A 95 -7.61 5.03 -4.69
CA LEU A 95 -6.68 5.20 -5.82
C LEU A 95 -7.13 4.25 -6.93
N ASP A 96 -6.69 4.51 -8.15
CA ASP A 96 -6.92 3.61 -9.28
C ASP A 96 -5.60 3.41 -10.02
N ALA A 97 -5.15 2.15 -10.11
CA ALA A 97 -3.94 1.79 -10.82
C ALA A 97 -4.30 1.23 -12.19
N THR A 98 -3.80 1.88 -13.23
CA THR A 98 -4.03 1.48 -14.62
C THR A 98 -2.90 0.59 -15.12
N LEU A 99 -3.25 -0.55 -15.69
CA LEU A 99 -2.33 -1.52 -16.30
C LEU A 99 -2.78 -1.79 -17.74
N ASN A 100 -1.85 -1.93 -18.68
CA ASN A 100 -2.19 -2.36 -20.03
C ASN A 100 -1.76 -3.82 -20.25
N VAL A 101 -2.72 -4.71 -20.43
CA VAL A 101 -2.47 -6.15 -20.67
C VAL A 101 -2.31 -6.39 -22.17
N VAL A 102 -1.20 -7.01 -22.56
CA VAL A 102 -0.89 -7.34 -23.95
C VAL A 102 -0.80 -8.86 -24.14
N ALA A 103 -0.98 -9.32 -25.38
CA ALA A 103 -0.83 -10.73 -25.70
C ALA A 103 0.61 -11.20 -25.43
N SER A 104 0.77 -12.45 -24.98
CA SER A 104 2.04 -13.08 -24.57
C SER A 104 3.18 -12.97 -25.60
N ALA A 105 2.85 -12.87 -26.90
CA ALA A 105 3.82 -12.67 -27.98
C ALA A 105 4.41 -11.23 -28.05
N SER A 106 3.89 -10.29 -27.27
CA SER A 106 4.33 -8.89 -27.22
C SER A 106 5.25 -8.64 -26.03
N ALA A 107 6.37 -7.95 -26.25
CA ALA A 107 7.28 -7.59 -25.16
C ALA A 107 6.61 -6.61 -24.17
N ALA A 108 6.50 -7.01 -22.91
CA ALA A 108 6.07 -6.11 -21.84
C ALA A 108 7.15 -5.05 -21.57
N ARG A 109 6.73 -3.80 -21.33
CA ARG A 109 7.63 -2.71 -20.92
C ARG A 109 7.40 -2.40 -19.44
N SER A 110 8.47 -2.46 -18.65
CA SER A 110 8.41 -2.04 -17.25
C SER A 110 8.12 -0.53 -17.16
N ALA A 111 7.15 -0.15 -16.35
CA ALA A 111 6.87 1.24 -15.99
C ALA A 111 7.56 1.62 -14.66
N HIS A 112 7.74 2.92 -14.41
CA HIS A 112 8.20 3.49 -13.13
C HIS A 112 9.42 2.81 -12.50
N ALA A 113 10.47 2.59 -13.32
CA ALA A 113 11.67 1.88 -12.89
C ALA A 113 12.36 2.51 -11.66
N ASP A 114 12.20 3.81 -11.44
CA ASP A 114 12.70 4.57 -10.29
C ASP A 114 12.08 4.15 -8.94
N ILE A 115 10.86 3.62 -8.96
CA ILE A 115 10.13 3.14 -7.77
C ILE A 115 10.34 1.64 -7.58
N PHE A 116 10.31 0.88 -8.68
CA PHE A 116 10.40 -0.59 -8.63
C PHE A 116 11.83 -1.13 -8.50
N ARG A 117 12.88 -0.36 -8.85
CA ARG A 117 14.29 -0.78 -8.64
C ARG A 117 14.83 -0.56 -7.23
N LYS A 118 14.21 0.32 -6.42
CA LYS A 118 14.65 0.59 -5.05
C LYS A 118 14.29 -0.60 -4.15
N GLN A 119 15.13 -1.64 -4.11
CA GLN A 119 14.99 -2.78 -3.17
C GLN A 119 15.38 -2.39 -1.76
#